data_AF-A0A7J4IU69-F1
#
_entry.id   AF-A0A7J4IU69-F1
#
_cell.length_a   1.000
_cell.length_b   1.000
_cell.length_c   1.000
_cell.angle_alpha   90.00
_cell.angle_beta   90.00
_cell.angle_gamma   90.00
#
_symmetry.space_group_name_H-M   'P 1'
#
loop_
_entity.id
_entity.type
_entity.pdbx_description
1 polymer ?
#
loop_
_entity_poly.entity_id
_entity_poly.type
_entity_poly.pdbx_seq_one_letter_code
_entity_poly.pdbx_strand_id
1 'polypeptide(L)'
;MNIVISDPKTGKAYSKKIEGPELFLNKKVGQQVALNGIGLDGYEAKITGGSDKQGFPMKADLEGTGRRKVLLVKQKNKGIRRRISFRGNMVSRETQQLNLLVTKTGAKNLDELIGVKEKKEEETQESIKEKMIKKSLEMAGTTEAAKVVEEAELKKGVRKR
;
A
#
# COMPACT_ATOMS: atom_id res chain seq x y z
N MET A 1 8.81 -6.30 5.45
CA MET A 1 8.11 -5.85 6.67
C MET A 1 7.07 -4.82 6.27
N ASN A 2 5.84 -4.91 6.78
CA ASN A 2 4.77 -3.96 6.48
C ASN A 2 4.70 -2.94 7.61
N ILE A 3 4.71 -1.65 7.29
CA ILE A 3 4.63 -0.58 8.27
C ILE A 3 3.36 0.22 8.02
N VAL A 4 2.57 0.41 9.08
CA VAL A 4 1.34 1.19 9.07
C VAL A 4 1.59 2.45 9.87
N ILE A 5 1.48 3.60 9.22
CA ILE A 5 1.71 4.93 9.80
C ILE A 5 0.35 5.62 9.93
N SER A 6 -0.03 5.91 11.16
CA SER A 6 -1.30 6.58 11.49
C SER A 6 -1.08 8.02 11.91
N ASP A 7 -1.79 8.94 11.25
CA ASP A 7 -1.82 10.36 11.58
C ASP A 7 -2.99 10.66 12.53
N PRO A 8 -2.75 11.07 13.79
CA PRO A 8 -3.83 11.40 14.71
C PRO A 8 -4.58 12.69 14.32
N LYS A 9 -3.99 13.56 13.49
CA LYS A 9 -4.59 14.83 13.06
C LYS A 9 -5.59 14.66 11.91
N THR A 10 -5.29 13.81 10.94
CA THR A 10 -6.13 13.57 9.75
C THR A 10 -7.01 12.33 9.89
N GLY A 11 -6.75 11.47 10.88
CA GLY A 11 -7.42 10.18 11.05
C GLY A 11 -7.03 9.13 9.99
N LYS A 12 -6.16 9.49 9.04
CA LYS A 12 -5.72 8.61 7.96
C LYS A 12 -4.62 7.67 8.45
N ALA A 13 -4.53 6.50 7.81
CA ALA A 13 -3.45 5.55 8.00
C ALA A 13 -2.92 5.08 6.65
N TYR A 14 -1.60 5.06 6.49
CA TYR A 14 -0.92 4.68 5.25
C TYR A 14 -0.06 3.44 5.48
N SER A 15 -0.09 2.51 4.52
CA SER A 15 0.72 1.30 4.55
C SER A 15 1.91 1.44 3.60
N LYS A 16 3.12 1.17 4.10
CA LYS A 16 4.35 1.11 3.29
C LYS A 16 5.07 -0.22 3.53
N LYS A 17 5.40 -0.91 2.45
CA LYS A 17 6.21 -2.14 2.49
C LYS A 17 7.69 -1.76 2.45
N ILE A 18 8.48 -2.35 3.34
CA ILE A 18 9.93 -2.09 3.45
C ILE A 18 10.69 -3.41 3.46
N GLU A 19 11.82 -3.44 2.79
CA GLU A 19 12.67 -4.62 2.64
C GLU A 19 13.67 -4.75 3.80
N GLY A 20 14.36 -3.66 4.16
CA GLY A 20 15.25 -3.59 5.32
C GLY A 20 14.56 -3.18 6.64
N PRO A 21 14.54 -4.04 7.68
CA PRO A 21 13.93 -3.71 8.99
C PRO A 21 14.86 -2.92 9.93
N GLU A 22 16.08 -2.59 9.49
CA GLU A 22 17.23 -2.23 10.34
C GLU A 22 16.98 -1.01 11.24
N LEU A 23 16.29 0.00 10.72
CA LEU A 23 15.94 1.24 11.44
C LEU A 23 15.13 1.01 12.73
N PHE A 24 14.37 -0.10 12.79
CA PHE A 24 13.50 -0.43 13.91
C PHE A 24 14.06 -1.55 14.80
N LEU A 25 15.14 -2.23 14.42
CA LEU A 25 15.69 -3.32 15.23
C LEU A 25 16.08 -2.84 16.63
N ASN A 26 15.80 -3.67 17.63
CA ASN A 26 16.06 -3.41 19.05
C ASN A 26 15.32 -2.20 19.67
N LYS A 27 14.45 -1.51 18.90
CA LYS A 27 13.54 -0.49 19.45
C LYS A 27 12.41 -1.15 20.24
N LYS A 28 11.99 -0.52 21.33
CA LYS A 28 10.85 -0.97 22.16
C LYS A 28 9.54 -0.34 21.69
N VAL A 29 8.43 -1.07 21.80
CA VAL A 29 7.07 -0.52 21.72
C VAL A 29 6.94 0.59 22.78
N GLY A 30 6.43 1.75 22.36
CA GLY A 30 6.37 2.98 23.15
C GLY A 30 7.47 3.99 22.82
N GLN A 31 8.56 3.59 22.15
CA GLN A 31 9.68 4.48 21.80
C GLN A 31 9.36 5.34 20.55
N GLN A 32 9.90 6.55 20.51
CA GLN A 32 9.92 7.42 19.32
C GLN A 32 11.10 7.06 18.40
N VAL A 33 10.87 7.09 17.09
CA VAL A 33 11.84 6.78 16.04
C VAL A 33 11.66 7.77 14.88
N ALA A 34 12.77 8.31 14.36
CA ALA A 34 12.79 9.15 13.16
C ALA A 34 12.64 8.28 11.89
N LEU A 35 11.87 8.75 10.91
CA LEU A 35 11.50 7.96 9.73
C LEU A 35 12.31 8.30 8.46
N ASN A 36 13.40 9.08 8.59
CA ASN A 36 14.24 9.54 7.48
C ASN A 36 14.64 8.40 6.51
N GLY A 37 15.13 7.27 7.03
CA GLY A 37 15.54 6.11 6.22
C GLY A 37 14.43 5.38 5.45
N ILE A 38 13.19 5.90 5.47
CA ILE A 38 11.99 5.38 4.80
C ILE A 38 11.51 6.34 3.70
N GLY A 39 12.22 7.45 3.47
CA GLY A 39 11.78 8.55 2.61
C GLY A 39 10.67 9.37 3.24
N LEU A 40 10.69 9.49 4.58
CA LEU A 40 9.78 10.29 5.39
C LEU A 40 10.60 11.27 6.23
N ASP A 41 11.34 12.13 5.54
CA ASP A 41 12.31 13.03 6.16
C ASP A 41 11.64 14.06 7.06
N GLY A 42 12.19 14.23 8.26
CA GLY A 42 11.65 15.13 9.27
C GLY A 42 10.40 14.61 10.00
N TYR A 43 9.93 13.40 9.70
CA TYR A 43 8.87 12.74 10.48
C TYR A 43 9.44 11.96 11.65
N GLU A 44 8.82 12.13 12.82
CA GLU A 44 8.99 11.24 13.98
C GLU A 44 7.68 10.52 14.27
N ALA A 45 7.79 9.23 14.57
CA ALA A 45 6.65 8.42 15.00
C ALA A 45 6.98 7.56 16.22
N LYS A 46 5.96 7.31 17.02
CA LYS A 46 5.99 6.39 18.17
C LYS A 46 5.57 4.99 17.71
N ILE A 47 6.35 3.98 18.07
CA ILE A 47 5.97 2.57 17.88
C ILE A 47 4.81 2.26 18.83
N THR A 48 3.63 1.95 18.32
CA THR A 48 2.45 1.60 19.15
C THR A 48 2.28 0.10 19.32
N GLY A 49 2.79 -0.70 18.39
CA GLY A 49 2.73 -2.16 18.45
C GLY A 49 3.05 -2.81 17.11
N GLY A 50 2.60 -4.05 16.93
CA GLY A 50 2.83 -4.81 15.71
C GLY A 50 2.44 -6.28 15.87
N SER A 51 2.75 -7.07 14.84
CA SER A 51 2.55 -8.51 14.83
C SER A 51 3.79 -9.25 14.32
N ASP A 52 3.98 -10.45 14.85
CA ASP A 52 4.96 -11.45 14.40
C ASP A 52 4.52 -12.07 13.06
N LYS A 53 5.43 -12.73 12.33
CA LYS A 53 5.14 -13.50 11.10
C LYS A 53 3.98 -14.49 11.21
N GLN A 54 3.72 -15.01 12.41
CA GLN A 54 2.59 -15.91 12.70
C GLN A 54 1.34 -15.18 13.26
N GLY A 55 1.25 -13.86 13.09
CA GLY A 55 0.10 -13.05 13.51
C GLY A 55 -0.01 -12.77 15.01
N PHE A 56 0.91 -13.28 15.85
CA PHE A 56 0.88 -13.01 17.29
C PHE A 56 1.14 -11.52 17.58
N PRO A 57 0.27 -10.83 18.34
CA PRO A 57 0.43 -9.42 18.65
C PRO A 57 1.57 -9.18 19.66
N MET A 58 2.24 -8.05 19.51
CA MET A 58 3.21 -7.53 20.49
C MET A 58 2.50 -6.98 21.73
N LYS A 59 3.08 -7.19 22.92
CA LYS A 59 2.57 -6.64 24.19
C LYS A 59 3.66 -5.80 24.86
N ALA A 60 3.37 -4.53 25.15
CA ALA A 60 4.33 -3.57 25.71
C ALA A 60 4.98 -4.04 27.03
N ASP A 61 4.21 -4.70 27.90
CA ASP A 61 4.69 -5.19 29.21
C ASP A 61 5.67 -6.38 29.12
N LEU A 62 5.76 -7.06 27.97
CA LEU A 62 6.59 -8.26 27.83
C LEU A 62 7.96 -7.90 27.29
N GLU A 63 8.96 -7.88 28.17
CA GLU A 63 10.32 -7.54 27.75
C GLU A 63 10.99 -8.61 26.87
N GLY A 64 11.76 -8.12 25.90
CA GLY A 64 12.57 -8.91 24.99
C GLY A 64 11.94 -9.07 23.60
N THR A 65 12.66 -9.77 22.73
CA THR A 65 12.20 -10.06 21.36
C THR A 65 11.16 -11.17 21.34
N GLY A 66 11.48 -12.34 21.93
CA GLY A 66 10.75 -13.60 21.77
C GLY A 66 9.30 -13.65 22.29
N ARG A 67 8.64 -14.80 22.09
CA ARG A 67 7.23 -15.02 22.48
C ARG A 67 7.12 -15.64 23.87
N ARG A 68 6.07 -15.26 24.61
CA ARG A 68 5.75 -15.80 25.96
C ARG A 68 4.25 -16.10 26.09
N LYS A 69 3.89 -17.18 26.81
CA LYS A 69 2.50 -17.50 27.16
C LYS A 69 2.10 -16.75 28.43
N VAL A 70 1.13 -15.85 28.35
CA VAL A 70 0.60 -15.08 29.49
C VAL A 70 -0.81 -15.55 29.83
N LEU A 71 -1.13 -15.69 31.11
CA LEU A 71 -2.48 -15.97 31.58
C LEU A 71 -3.34 -14.71 31.48
N LEU A 72 -4.19 -14.61 30.46
CA LEU A 72 -5.11 -13.49 30.29
C LEU A 72 -6.36 -13.72 31.14
N VAL A 73 -6.65 -12.76 32.02
CA VAL A 73 -7.81 -12.79 32.95
C VAL A 73 -9.07 -12.20 32.31
N LYS A 74 -8.92 -11.21 31.41
CA LYS A 74 -10.02 -10.52 30.76
C LYS A 74 -10.45 -11.26 29.49
N GLN A 75 -11.36 -12.22 29.63
CA GLN A 75 -12.11 -12.85 28.53
C GLN A 75 -13.49 -12.19 28.38
N LYS A 76 -14.17 -12.42 27.24
CA LYS A 76 -15.57 -11.96 27.04
C LYS A 76 -16.53 -12.60 28.05
N ASN A 77 -16.28 -13.85 28.44
CA ASN A 77 -17.10 -14.61 29.37
C ASN A 77 -16.53 -14.47 30.79
N LYS A 78 -17.38 -14.13 31.76
CA LYS A 78 -16.98 -14.05 33.18
C LYS A 78 -16.44 -15.39 33.68
N GLY A 79 -15.40 -15.35 34.51
CA GLY A 79 -14.78 -16.53 35.14
C GLY A 79 -13.74 -17.28 34.29
N ILE A 80 -13.71 -17.14 32.97
CA ILE A 80 -12.76 -17.87 32.11
C ILE A 80 -11.39 -17.17 32.07
N ARG A 81 -10.32 -17.92 32.34
CA ARG A 81 -8.91 -17.47 32.19
C ARG A 81 -8.21 -18.36 31.18
N ARG A 82 -7.51 -17.78 30.20
CA ARG A 82 -6.81 -18.53 29.13
C ARG A 82 -5.35 -18.10 29.02
N ARG A 83 -4.43 -19.06 28.92
CA ARG A 83 -3.04 -18.76 28.52
C ARG A 83 -2.99 -18.48 27.02
N ILE A 84 -2.51 -17.29 26.64
CA ILE A 84 -2.38 -16.84 25.25
C ILE A 84 -0.91 -16.48 24.99
N SER A 85 -0.39 -16.86 23.83
CA SER A 85 0.94 -16.48 23.38
C SER A 85 0.94 -15.03 22.87
N PHE A 86 1.84 -14.21 23.40
CA PHE A 86 2.11 -12.85 22.92
C PHE A 86 3.56 -12.72 22.48
N ARG A 87 3.85 -11.81 21.57
CA ARG A 87 5.21 -11.38 21.22
C ARG A 87 5.68 -10.32 22.23
N GLY A 88 7.00 -10.31 22.50
CA GLY A 88 7.61 -9.28 23.33
C GLY A 88 7.53 -7.87 22.72
N ASN A 89 7.99 -6.89 23.50
CA ASN A 89 7.92 -5.47 23.19
C ASN A 89 9.06 -4.98 22.31
N MET A 90 10.07 -5.79 22.04
CA MET A 90 11.22 -5.43 21.21
C MET A 90 11.03 -5.87 19.76
N VAL A 91 11.23 -4.94 18.83
CA VAL A 91 11.13 -5.20 17.39
C VAL A 91 12.32 -6.03 16.91
N SER A 92 12.04 -7.01 16.04
CA SER A 92 13.02 -7.99 15.55
C SER A 92 12.78 -8.33 14.08
N ARG A 93 13.69 -9.10 13.46
CA ARG A 93 13.53 -9.65 12.09
C ARG A 93 12.35 -10.62 11.91
N GLU A 94 11.67 -10.99 13.00
CA GLU A 94 10.45 -11.80 13.00
C GLU A 94 9.16 -10.97 13.05
N THR A 95 9.26 -9.64 13.22
CA THR A 95 8.12 -8.73 13.13
C THR A 95 7.69 -8.61 11.67
N GLN A 96 6.44 -8.95 11.36
CA GLN A 96 5.90 -8.84 10.00
C GLN A 96 5.18 -7.52 9.77
N GLN A 97 4.40 -7.05 10.75
CA GLN A 97 3.76 -5.74 10.72
C GLN A 97 4.19 -4.90 11.93
N LEU A 98 4.40 -3.61 11.72
CA LEU A 98 4.66 -2.63 12.80
C LEU A 98 3.75 -1.42 12.62
N ASN A 99 3.11 -1.02 13.72
CA ASN A 99 2.19 0.10 13.76
C ASN A 99 2.89 1.32 14.40
N LEU A 100 2.82 2.45 13.70
CA LEU A 100 3.43 3.73 14.04
C LEU A 100 2.34 4.79 14.21
N LEU A 101 2.51 5.67 15.19
CA LEU A 101 1.67 6.87 15.37
C LEU A 101 2.55 8.10 15.22
N VAL A 102 2.21 9.00 14.30
CA VAL A 102 3.00 10.21 14.02
C VAL A 102 2.96 11.16 15.20
N THR A 103 4.14 11.56 15.69
CA THR A 103 4.30 12.51 16.80
C THR A 103 4.77 13.87 16.33
N LYS A 104 5.65 13.93 15.32
CA LYS A 104 6.04 15.18 14.65
C LYS A 104 5.82 15.05 13.15
N THR A 105 5.20 16.07 12.57
CA THR A 105 4.96 16.20 11.14
C THR A 105 6.17 16.82 10.46
N GLY A 106 6.69 16.17 9.43
CA GLY A 106 7.74 16.69 8.56
C GLY A 106 7.25 17.73 7.55
N ALA A 107 8.10 18.07 6.57
CA ALA A 107 7.90 19.20 5.66
C ALA A 107 6.99 18.94 4.43
N LYS A 108 6.65 17.68 4.14
CA LYS A 108 5.83 17.27 2.98
C LYS A 108 4.71 16.34 3.44
N ASN A 109 3.51 16.48 2.90
CA ASN A 109 2.34 15.73 3.35
C ASN A 109 2.49 14.22 3.18
N LEU A 110 1.98 13.43 4.13
CA LEU A 110 2.02 11.96 4.04
C LEU A 110 1.15 11.40 2.89
N ASP A 111 0.09 12.12 2.51
CA ASP A 111 -0.70 11.86 1.30
C ASP A 111 0.17 11.92 0.02
N GLU A 112 1.23 12.71 -0.03
CA GLU A 112 2.11 12.83 -1.21
C GLU A 112 3.28 11.82 -1.18
N LEU A 113 3.69 11.37 0.01
CA LEU A 113 4.85 10.50 0.21
C LEU A 113 4.51 9.00 0.29
N ILE A 114 3.29 8.67 0.69
CA ILE A 114 2.80 7.28 0.84
C ILE A 114 1.47 7.07 0.14
N GLY A 115 0.63 8.11 0.03
CA GLY A 115 -0.57 8.05 -0.81
C GLY A 115 -0.20 7.61 -2.22
N VAL A 116 -0.87 6.56 -2.69
CA VAL A 116 -0.47 5.85 -3.90
C VAL A 116 -0.65 6.78 -5.10
N LYS A 117 0.19 6.58 -6.12
CA LYS A 117 0.01 7.08 -7.48
C LYS A 117 -1.21 6.42 -8.17
N GLU A 118 -2.34 6.24 -7.48
CA GLU A 118 -3.55 5.61 -8.01
C GLU A 118 -4.09 6.33 -9.26
N LYS A 119 -3.75 7.61 -9.45
CA LYS A 119 -4.11 8.37 -10.65
C LYS A 119 -3.22 8.14 -11.88
N LYS A 120 -1.97 7.66 -11.77
CA LYS A 120 -1.04 7.66 -12.92
C LYS A 120 -1.06 6.42 -13.79
N GLU A 121 -1.56 5.29 -13.30
CA GLU A 121 -1.75 4.08 -14.13
C GLU A 121 -3.13 4.05 -14.79
N GLU A 122 -4.17 4.59 -14.14
CA GLU A 122 -5.50 4.71 -14.74
C GLU A 122 -5.54 5.78 -15.85
N GLU A 123 -5.04 7.01 -15.62
CA GLU A 123 -4.98 8.07 -16.65
C GLU A 123 -4.15 7.65 -17.88
N THR A 124 -3.10 6.84 -17.71
CA THR A 124 -2.32 6.30 -18.84
C THR A 124 -3.08 5.19 -19.58
N GLN A 125 -3.81 4.31 -18.88
CA GLN A 125 -4.61 3.28 -19.54
C GLN A 125 -5.84 3.86 -20.26
N GLU A 126 -6.52 4.85 -19.70
CA GLU A 126 -7.64 5.54 -20.35
C GLU A 126 -7.16 6.29 -21.60
N SER A 127 -6.10 7.09 -21.50
CA SER A 127 -5.55 7.81 -22.65
C SER A 127 -4.93 6.89 -23.73
N ILE A 128 -4.48 5.68 -23.37
CA ILE A 128 -4.09 4.64 -24.34
C ILE A 128 -5.33 4.00 -25.00
N LYS A 129 -6.39 3.69 -24.25
CA LYS A 129 -7.64 3.16 -24.79
C LYS A 129 -8.30 4.15 -25.75
N GLU A 130 -8.39 5.43 -25.39
CA GLU A 130 -8.93 6.48 -26.28
C GLU A 130 -8.13 6.63 -27.58
N LYS A 131 -6.79 6.58 -27.49
CA LYS A 131 -5.91 6.61 -28.68
C LYS A 131 -6.10 5.37 -29.56
N MET A 132 -6.27 4.18 -28.98
CA MET A 132 -6.57 2.97 -29.75
C MET A 132 -7.95 3.04 -30.40
N ILE A 133 -8.97 3.54 -29.69
CA ILE A 133 -10.35 3.70 -30.22
C ILE A 133 -10.37 4.68 -31.40
N LYS A 134 -9.73 5.85 -31.28
CA LYS A 134 -9.61 6.81 -32.39
C LYS A 134 -8.89 6.19 -33.60
N LYS A 135 -7.75 5.51 -33.38
CA LYS A 135 -7.01 4.84 -34.45
C LYS A 135 -7.85 3.76 -35.14
N SER A 136 -8.66 2.99 -34.40
CA SER A 136 -9.56 2.00 -35.01
C SER A 136 -10.71 2.63 -35.81
N LEU A 137 -11.25 3.77 -35.36
CA LEU A 137 -12.30 4.51 -36.08
C LEU A 137 -11.77 5.15 -37.38
N GLU A 138 -10.57 5.72 -37.34
CA GLU A 138 -9.89 6.27 -38.53
C GLU A 138 -9.61 5.15 -39.55
N MET A 139 -9.09 4.01 -39.10
CA MET A 139 -8.88 2.85 -39.98
C MET A 139 -10.20 2.31 -40.56
N ALA A 140 -11.26 2.20 -39.76
CA ALA A 140 -12.59 1.80 -40.24
C ALA A 140 -13.11 2.74 -41.33
N GLY A 141 -13.04 4.06 -41.10
CA GLY A 141 -13.44 5.07 -42.09
C GLY A 141 -12.65 4.99 -43.40
N THR A 142 -11.34 4.70 -43.34
CA THR A 142 -10.56 4.45 -44.56
C THR A 142 -10.95 3.15 -45.28
N THR A 143 -11.37 2.10 -44.56
CA THR A 143 -11.83 0.86 -45.20
C THR A 143 -13.24 0.96 -45.80
N GLU A 144 -14.13 1.77 -45.22
CA GLU A 144 -15.43 2.06 -45.83
C GLU A 144 -15.27 2.95 -47.07
N ALA A 145 -14.44 4.00 -46.99
CA ALA A 145 -14.09 4.82 -48.16
C ALA A 145 -13.44 3.98 -49.28
N ALA A 146 -12.52 3.07 -48.94
CA ALA A 146 -11.91 2.16 -49.91
C ALA A 146 -12.94 1.24 -50.60
N LYS A 147 -13.86 0.63 -49.85
CA LYS A 147 -14.94 -0.21 -50.42
C LYS A 147 -15.88 0.58 -51.34
N VAL A 148 -16.23 1.82 -50.98
CA VAL A 148 -17.07 2.68 -51.82
C VAL A 148 -16.34 3.08 -53.11
N VAL A 149 -15.02 3.28 -53.08
CA VAL A 149 -14.22 3.54 -54.28
C VAL A 149 -14.11 2.28 -55.16
N GLU A 150 -13.87 1.10 -54.57
CA GLU A 150 -13.74 -0.17 -55.30
C GLU A 150 -15.06 -0.54 -56.01
N GLU A 151 -16.22 -0.39 -55.36
CA GLU A 151 -17.53 -0.56 -56.00
C GLU A 151 -17.83 0.48 -57.10
N ALA A 152 -17.28 1.69 -56.98
CA ALA A 152 -17.47 2.75 -57.97
C ALA A 152 -16.61 2.54 -59.23
N GLU A 153 -15.42 1.93 -59.11
CA GLU A 153 -14.56 1.62 -60.24
C GLU A 153 -15.05 0.40 -61.02
N LEU A 154 -15.50 -0.66 -60.34
CA LEU A 154 -16.14 -1.83 -60.98
C LEU A 154 -17.38 -1.44 -61.81
N LYS A 155 -18.20 -0.48 -61.35
CA LYS A 155 -19.35 0.04 -62.11
C LYS A 155 -18.95 0.90 -63.32
N LYS A 156 -17.74 1.48 -63.35
CA LYS A 156 -17.19 2.19 -64.53
C LYS A 156 -16.52 1.25 -65.54
N GLY A 157 -16.02 0.10 -65.09
CA GLY A 157 -15.35 -0.90 -65.93
C GLY A 157 -16.26 -1.62 -66.95
N VAL A 158 -17.56 -1.77 -66.66
CA VAL A 158 -18.52 -2.53 -67.51
C VAL A 158 -19.19 -1.66 -68.59
N ARG A 159 -18.66 -0.46 -68.88
CA ARG A 159 -19.14 0.39 -69.99
C ARG A 159 -18.00 0.93 -70.86
N LYS A 160 -17.43 0.06 -71.70
CA LYS A 160 -16.78 0.47 -72.96
C LYS A 160 -16.74 -0.67 -73.99
N ARG A 161 -17.46 -0.42 -75.10
CA ARG A 161 -17.69 -1.28 -76.29
C ARG A 161 -18.67 -2.42 -76.05
#